data_AF-A0A8C3G0G7-F1
#
_entry.id   AF-A0A8C3G0G7-F1
#
_cell.length_a   1.000
_cell.length_b   1.000
_cell.length_c   1.000
_cell.angle_alpha   90.00
_cell.angle_beta   90.00
_cell.angle_gamma   90.00
#
_symmetry.space_group_name_H-M   'P 1'
#
loop_
_entity.id
_entity.type
_entity.pdbx_description
1 polymer ?
#
loop_
_entity_poly.entity_id
_entity_poly.type
_entity_poly.pdbx_seq_one_letter_code
_entity_poly.pdbx_strand_id
1 'polypeptide(L)'
;MNAAAQKYVGTHDFRNLCKMDVANGVTNFQRTILTAQVQLVDRRGETGLQDPFQLYQFEVTGQAFLYHQVRCMMAILLLIGQSMENPEIIDELLDVEKNPRKPQYSMAVEFPLVLYDCEFENIQWIYDQEVQEFNVTHLQQLWANHAVKTHMLYNMLQGLDSAVIPTGTGPEKDRMVLWREVKPPVHNQVSSFIEGVKARTYKPLLARPKCEGLESRINHFVRRGRIELPHCREKETGADKEEHLETKRGHSDSAEKDSEVPGQAAKRVCVDTESKSSKRDLAT
;
A
#
# COMPACT_ATOMS: atom_id res chain seq x y z
N MET A 1 -6.37 18.27 -1.84
CA MET A 1 -5.53 17.09 -1.57
C MET A 1 -4.20 17.44 -0.92
N ASN A 2 -3.35 18.30 -1.51
CA ASN A 2 -2.03 18.59 -0.92
C ASN A 2 -2.08 19.07 0.55
N ALA A 3 -2.97 20.03 0.86
CA ALA A 3 -3.17 20.49 2.24
C ALA A 3 -3.59 19.37 3.22
N ALA A 4 -4.31 18.36 2.73
CA ALA A 4 -4.68 17.20 3.54
C ALA A 4 -3.48 16.26 3.76
N ALA A 5 -2.64 16.05 2.74
CA ALA A 5 -1.43 15.23 2.85
C ALA A 5 -0.46 15.76 3.92
N GLN A 6 -0.33 17.08 4.05
CA GLN A 6 0.51 17.72 5.07
C GLN A 6 0.09 17.36 6.51
N LYS A 7 -1.18 16.99 6.74
CA LYS A 7 -1.66 16.56 8.07
C LYS A 7 -1.04 15.22 8.51
N TYR A 8 -0.49 14.43 7.60
CA TYR A 8 0.22 13.21 7.96
C TYR A 8 1.60 13.44 8.55
N VAL A 9 2.19 14.62 8.34
CA VAL A 9 3.55 14.95 8.81
C VAL A 9 3.59 14.97 10.34
N GLY A 10 4.69 14.46 10.89
CA GLY A 10 4.90 14.31 12.33
C GLY A 10 4.79 12.86 12.79
N THR A 11 4.76 12.69 14.12
CA THR A 11 4.71 11.37 14.76
C THR A 11 3.30 11.09 15.29
N HIS A 12 2.62 10.12 14.69
CA HIS A 12 1.21 9.81 14.99
C HIS A 12 0.98 8.30 15.08
N ASP A 13 -0.14 7.90 15.68
CA ASP A 13 -0.63 6.51 15.64
C ASP A 13 -1.44 6.26 14.36
N PHE A 14 -0.91 5.40 13.49
CA PHE A 14 -1.51 5.11 12.18
C PHE A 14 -2.37 3.84 12.16
N ARG A 15 -2.83 3.32 13.31
CA ARG A 15 -3.65 2.08 13.37
C ARG A 15 -4.92 2.13 12.51
N ASN A 16 -5.51 3.32 12.37
CA ASN A 16 -6.70 3.56 11.54
C ASN A 16 -6.36 3.72 10.05
N LEU A 17 -5.07 3.83 9.72
CA LEU A 17 -4.52 4.09 8.39
C LEU A 17 -3.57 2.98 7.94
N CYS A 18 -3.69 1.76 8.47
CA CYS A 18 -2.91 0.60 8.03
C CYS A 18 -3.75 -0.70 8.15
N LYS A 19 -3.23 -1.82 7.68
CA LYS A 19 -3.77 -3.13 8.05
C LYS A 19 -3.04 -3.59 9.30
N MET A 20 -3.77 -3.70 10.42
CA MET A 20 -3.20 -4.18 11.67
C MET A 20 -2.67 -5.60 11.51
N ASP A 21 -1.37 -5.76 11.69
CA ASP A 21 -0.63 -7.02 11.52
C ASP A 21 -0.15 -7.56 12.87
N VAL A 22 -1.08 -7.63 13.81
CA VAL A 22 -0.81 -8.08 15.18
C VAL A 22 -0.27 -9.51 15.16
N ALA A 23 -0.74 -10.38 14.26
CA ALA A 23 -0.28 -11.76 14.14
C ALA A 23 1.25 -11.89 13.96
N ASN A 24 1.91 -10.87 13.39
CA ASN A 24 3.35 -10.80 13.20
C ASN A 24 4.07 -10.02 14.31
N GLY A 25 3.44 -9.83 15.47
CA GLY A 25 4.01 -9.17 16.64
C GLY A 25 3.96 -7.64 16.61
N VAL A 26 3.31 -7.02 15.62
CA VAL A 26 3.22 -5.56 15.52
C VAL A 26 2.18 -5.03 16.51
N THR A 27 2.66 -4.44 17.61
CA THR A 27 1.84 -3.81 18.66
C THR A 27 1.98 -2.29 18.70
N ASN A 28 3.09 -1.74 18.18
CA ASN A 28 3.30 -0.29 18.08
C ASN A 28 2.93 0.25 16.69
N PHE A 29 1.91 1.10 16.65
CA PHE A 29 1.38 1.73 15.44
C PHE A 29 1.82 3.20 15.27
N GLN A 30 2.68 3.69 16.15
CA GLN A 30 3.27 5.01 16.03
C GLN A 30 4.31 5.03 14.91
N ARG A 31 4.21 5.98 13.99
CA ARG A 31 5.19 6.20 12.91
C ARG A 31 5.45 7.68 12.74
N THR A 32 6.64 8.00 12.25
CA THR A 32 7.08 9.38 11.97
C THR A 32 7.14 9.58 10.46
N ILE A 33 6.31 10.50 9.97
CA ILE A 33 6.33 10.97 8.59
C ILE A 33 7.09 12.29 8.56
N LEU A 34 8.13 12.35 7.72
CA LEU A 34 9.00 13.51 7.56
C LEU A 34 8.42 14.50 6.55
N THR A 35 7.96 14.01 5.40
CA THR A 35 7.34 14.81 4.35
C THR A 35 6.16 14.05 3.74
N ALA A 36 5.12 14.78 3.32
CA ALA A 36 3.96 14.21 2.64
C ALA A 36 3.31 15.25 1.72
N GLN A 37 3.43 15.08 0.41
CA GLN A 37 2.99 16.08 -0.57
C GLN A 37 2.24 15.46 -1.76
N VAL A 38 1.26 16.19 -2.27
CA VAL A 38 0.58 15.85 -3.53
C VAL A 38 0.92 16.92 -4.56
N GLN A 39 1.59 16.51 -5.63
CA GLN A 39 2.07 17.40 -6.68
C GLN A 39 1.74 16.88 -8.07
N LEU A 40 1.62 17.79 -9.04
CA LEU A 40 1.43 17.46 -10.44
C LEU A 40 2.71 16.81 -10.99
N VAL A 41 2.58 15.70 -11.72
CA VAL A 41 3.71 14.92 -12.25
C VAL A 41 4.42 15.64 -13.40
N ASP A 42 3.73 16.51 -14.14
CA ASP A 42 4.30 17.17 -15.31
C ASP A 42 4.00 18.68 -15.33
N ARG A 43 5.06 19.51 -15.38
CA ARG A 43 4.98 20.96 -15.56
C ARG A 43 5.37 21.41 -16.98
N ARG A 44 5.70 20.48 -17.90
CA ARG A 44 6.31 20.82 -19.20
C ARG A 44 5.33 21.20 -20.32
N GLY A 45 4.02 21.20 -20.06
CA GLY A 45 3.00 21.63 -21.03
C GLY A 45 2.34 22.95 -20.62
N GLU A 46 2.88 24.07 -21.08
CA GLU A 46 2.19 25.37 -21.03
C GLU A 46 0.99 25.36 -22.00
N THR A 47 -0.14 24.82 -21.57
CA THR A 47 -1.44 25.26 -22.08
C THR A 47 -2.36 25.37 -20.88
N GLY A 48 -2.87 26.58 -20.62
CA GLY A 48 -3.72 26.90 -19.46
C GLY A 48 -5.10 26.23 -19.43
N LEU A 49 -5.27 25.11 -20.14
CA LEU A 49 -6.46 24.28 -20.13
C LEU A 49 -6.20 23.08 -19.21
N GLN A 50 -7.07 22.88 -18.21
CA GLN A 50 -7.00 21.69 -17.36
C GLN A 50 -7.26 20.45 -18.21
N ASP A 51 -6.19 19.72 -18.54
CA ASP A 51 -6.31 18.41 -19.17
C ASP A 51 -6.92 17.41 -18.16
N PRO A 52 -8.07 16.78 -18.48
CA PRO A 52 -8.74 15.82 -17.61
C PRO A 52 -7.92 14.54 -17.32
N PHE A 53 -6.82 14.30 -18.03
CA PHE A 53 -5.93 13.15 -17.84
C PHE A 53 -4.63 13.50 -17.09
N GLN A 54 -4.55 14.70 -16.49
CA GLN A 54 -3.41 15.09 -15.67
C GLN A 54 -3.18 14.14 -14.49
N LEU A 55 -1.92 13.76 -14.31
CA LEU A 55 -1.49 12.88 -13.22
C LEU A 55 -0.90 13.69 -12.06
N TYR A 56 -1.30 13.30 -10.85
CA TYR A 56 -0.73 13.80 -9.61
C TYR A 56 -0.04 12.64 -8.89
N GLN A 57 1.12 12.92 -8.29
CA GLN A 57 1.82 11.99 -7.41
C GLN A 57 1.61 12.38 -5.96
N PHE A 58 1.39 11.38 -5.12
CA PHE A 58 1.51 11.50 -3.67
C PHE A 58 2.88 10.95 -3.27
N GLU A 59 3.75 11.84 -2.80
CA GLU A 59 5.09 11.54 -2.34
C GLU A 59 5.13 11.63 -0.82
N VAL A 60 5.68 10.60 -0.16
CA VAL A 60 5.75 10.52 1.29
C VAL A 60 7.09 9.93 1.71
N THR A 61 7.76 10.63 2.62
CA THR A 61 9.01 10.18 3.25
C THR A 61 8.76 10.00 4.73
N GLY A 62 9.22 8.89 5.30
CA GLY A 62 9.06 8.58 6.71
C GLY A 62 10.15 7.62 7.18
N GLN A 63 10.32 7.52 8.50
CA GLN A 63 11.33 6.62 9.08
C GLN A 63 11.01 5.14 8.84
N ALA A 64 9.73 4.79 8.88
CA ALA A 64 9.23 3.46 8.60
C ALA A 64 7.73 3.53 8.30
N PHE A 65 7.20 2.51 7.62
CA PHE A 65 5.78 2.40 7.31
C PHE A 65 5.20 1.08 7.86
N LEU A 66 3.95 1.12 8.31
CA LEU A 66 3.15 -0.06 8.68
C LEU A 66 2.64 -0.77 7.43
N TYR A 67 2.19 -2.01 7.63
CA TYR A 67 1.61 -2.81 6.56
C TYR A 67 0.41 -2.09 5.90
N HIS A 68 0.53 -1.87 4.59
CA HIS A 68 -0.41 -1.10 3.75
C HIS A 68 -0.64 0.37 4.16
N GLN A 69 0.23 0.98 4.95
CA GLN A 69 0.03 2.35 5.43
C GLN A 69 -0.13 3.37 4.30
N VAL A 70 0.83 3.41 3.37
CA VAL A 70 0.82 4.39 2.26
C VAL A 70 -0.42 4.24 1.37
N ARG A 71 -0.84 2.99 1.10
CA ARG A 71 -2.04 2.69 0.30
C ARG A 71 -3.33 3.14 1.01
N CYS A 72 -3.38 3.01 2.33
CA CYS A 72 -4.46 3.55 3.16
C CYS A 72 -4.47 5.08 3.15
N MET A 73 -3.32 5.73 3.32
CA MET A 73 -3.19 7.19 3.26
C MET A 73 -3.69 7.73 1.92
N MET A 74 -3.24 7.13 0.81
CA MET A 74 -3.68 7.51 -0.53
C MET A 74 -5.18 7.31 -0.74
N ALA A 75 -5.78 6.25 -0.18
CA ALA A 75 -7.23 6.04 -0.26
C ALA A 75 -8.03 7.18 0.39
N ILE A 76 -7.58 7.68 1.54
CA ILE A 76 -8.22 8.82 2.21
C ILE A 76 -8.04 10.10 1.38
N LEU A 77 -6.83 10.32 0.84
CA LEU A 77 -6.59 11.46 -0.05
C LEU A 77 -7.49 11.42 -1.30
N LEU A 78 -7.74 10.24 -1.88
CA LEU A 78 -8.67 10.08 -3.01
C LEU A 78 -10.11 10.43 -2.61
N LEU A 79 -10.59 10.00 -1.43
CA LEU A 79 -11.91 10.39 -0.92
C LEU A 79 -12.03 11.91 -0.74
N ILE A 80 -10.98 12.56 -0.22
CA ILE A 80 -10.92 14.01 -0.08
C ILE A 80 -10.87 14.70 -1.45
N GLY A 81 -10.10 14.17 -2.39
CA GLY A 81 -10.02 14.67 -3.77
C GLY A 81 -11.35 14.61 -4.52
N GLN A 82 -12.16 13.60 -4.22
CA GLN A 82 -13.52 13.45 -4.73
C GLN A 82 -14.56 14.30 -3.97
N SER A 83 -14.14 15.10 -2.99
CA SER A 83 -15.01 15.89 -2.10
C SER A 83 -16.02 15.04 -1.32
N MET A 84 -15.69 13.77 -1.08
CA MET A 84 -16.53 12.84 -0.31
C MET A 84 -16.22 12.91 1.19
N GLU A 85 -15.01 13.40 1.54
CA GLU A 85 -14.59 13.69 2.91
C GLU A 85 -13.90 15.05 2.97
N ASN A 86 -13.96 15.70 4.13
CA ASN A 86 -13.19 16.92 4.38
C ASN A 86 -11.77 16.59 4.85
N PRO A 87 -10.77 17.47 4.64
CA PRO A 87 -9.38 17.26 5.08
C PRO A 87 -9.22 16.90 6.57
N GLU A 88 -10.10 17.41 7.43
CA GLU A 88 -10.11 17.18 8.89
C GLU A 88 -10.34 15.70 9.26
N ILE A 89 -10.83 14.88 8.33
CA ILE A 89 -10.97 13.44 8.55
C ILE A 89 -9.64 12.78 8.89
N ILE A 90 -8.52 13.33 8.40
CA ILE A 90 -7.19 12.80 8.71
C ILE A 90 -6.90 13.01 10.19
N ASP A 91 -7.21 14.17 10.76
CA ASP A 91 -7.01 14.45 12.17
C ASP A 91 -7.87 13.50 13.03
N GLU A 92 -9.13 13.30 12.64
CA GLU A 92 -10.05 12.36 13.32
C GLU A 92 -9.55 10.91 13.27
N LEU A 93 -8.91 10.49 12.17
CA LEU A 93 -8.37 9.13 12.03
C LEU A 93 -7.06 8.94 12.80
N LEU A 94 -6.26 9.99 12.97
CA LEU A 94 -5.01 9.97 13.75
C LEU A 94 -5.28 10.11 15.26
N ASP A 95 -6.40 10.71 15.65
CA ASP A 95 -6.86 10.77 17.04
C ASP A 95 -7.47 9.43 17.49
N VAL A 96 -6.60 8.55 17.99
CA VAL A 96 -6.97 7.22 18.48
C VAL A 96 -7.73 7.25 19.81
N GLU A 97 -7.59 8.30 20.61
CA GLU A 97 -8.33 8.44 21.87
C GLU A 97 -9.81 8.69 21.58
N LYS A 98 -10.10 9.57 20.63
CA LYS A 98 -11.46 9.84 20.16
C LYS A 98 -12.00 8.72 19.27
N ASN A 99 -11.15 8.18 18.39
CA ASN A 99 -11.52 7.16 17.40
C ASN A 99 -10.64 5.90 17.52
N PRO A 100 -10.83 5.06 18.56
CA PRO A 100 -9.96 3.91 18.84
C PRO A 100 -10.10 2.74 17.85
N ARG A 101 -11.11 2.80 16.97
CA ARG A 101 -11.43 1.71 16.03
C ARG A 101 -11.45 2.20 14.60
N LYS A 102 -10.73 1.49 13.76
CA LYS A 102 -10.61 1.76 12.33
C LYS A 102 -11.97 1.64 11.61
N PRO A 103 -12.45 2.67 10.90
CA PRO A 103 -13.64 2.54 10.05
C PRO A 103 -13.35 1.68 8.81
N GLN A 104 -14.38 1.06 8.24
CA GLN A 104 -14.25 0.25 7.04
C GLN A 104 -14.06 1.11 5.77
N TYR A 105 -12.96 0.91 5.05
CA TYR A 105 -12.72 1.51 3.73
C TYR A 105 -11.78 0.65 2.88
N SER A 106 -11.87 0.81 1.56
CA SER A 106 -10.97 0.16 0.60
C SER A 106 -9.65 0.94 0.46
N MET A 107 -8.55 0.23 0.29
CA MET A 107 -7.23 0.83 0.06
C MET A 107 -7.04 1.20 -1.41
N ALA A 108 -6.08 2.08 -1.69
CA ALA A 108 -5.63 2.32 -3.06
C ALA A 108 -4.98 1.04 -3.62
N VAL A 109 -5.08 0.83 -4.93
CA VAL A 109 -4.43 -0.29 -5.64
C VAL A 109 -2.90 -0.24 -5.50
N GLU A 110 -2.24 -1.37 -5.71
CA GLU A 110 -0.80 -1.51 -5.42
C GLU A 110 0.14 -1.05 -6.53
N PHE A 111 -0.25 -1.19 -7.79
CA PHE A 111 0.65 -0.95 -8.92
C PHE A 111 1.27 0.47 -8.99
N PRO A 112 0.64 1.57 -8.53
CA PRO A 112 1.27 2.89 -8.55
C PRO A 112 2.17 3.15 -7.32
N LEU A 113 2.23 2.23 -6.36
CA LEU A 113 3.11 2.38 -5.20
C LEU A 113 4.53 1.93 -5.55
N VAL A 114 5.47 2.87 -5.49
CA VAL A 114 6.88 2.62 -5.79
C VAL A 114 7.72 3.01 -4.59
N LEU A 115 8.61 2.11 -4.15
CA LEU A 115 9.72 2.48 -3.27
C LEU A 115 10.77 3.17 -4.15
N TYR A 116 10.80 4.50 -4.09
CA TYR A 116 11.64 5.30 -4.98
C TYR A 116 13.07 5.45 -4.47
N ASP A 117 13.23 5.73 -3.17
CA ASP A 117 14.52 6.01 -2.55
C ASP A 117 14.57 5.52 -1.09
N CYS A 118 15.79 5.27 -0.61
CA CYS A 118 16.09 4.87 0.76
C CYS A 118 17.31 5.66 1.26
N GLU A 119 17.13 6.39 2.38
CA GLU A 119 18.21 7.17 2.99
C GLU A 119 18.95 6.36 4.04
N PHE A 120 20.29 6.36 3.96
CA PHE A 120 21.17 5.71 4.93
C PHE A 120 22.28 6.67 5.33
N GLU A 121 22.51 6.81 6.62
CA GLU A 121 23.59 7.65 7.14
C GLU A 121 24.96 7.03 6.81
N ASN A 122 25.89 7.87 6.37
CA ASN A 122 27.29 7.53 6.15
C ASN A 122 27.53 6.42 5.10
N ILE A 123 26.61 6.24 4.15
CA ILE A 123 26.79 5.34 3.01
C ILE A 123 27.03 6.17 1.75
N GLN A 124 28.05 5.79 0.99
CA GLN A 124 28.26 6.28 -0.38
C GLN A 124 27.85 5.20 -1.37
N TRP A 125 26.87 5.51 -2.20
CA TRP A 125 26.44 4.61 -3.27
C TRP A 125 27.52 4.52 -4.35
N ILE A 126 27.85 3.30 -4.75
CA ILE A 126 28.77 3.02 -5.86
C ILE A 126 27.92 2.59 -7.04
N TYR A 127 28.04 3.31 -8.15
CA TYR A 127 27.31 3.03 -9.38
C TYR A 127 28.27 2.44 -10.41
N ASP A 128 27.89 1.28 -10.93
CA ASP A 128 28.58 0.66 -12.06
C ASP A 128 28.00 1.18 -13.37
N GLN A 129 28.87 1.50 -14.33
CA GLN A 129 28.46 2.09 -15.60
C GLN A 129 27.59 1.12 -16.42
N GLU A 130 27.98 -0.16 -16.53
CA GLU A 130 27.26 -1.14 -17.34
C GLU A 130 25.87 -1.40 -16.77
N VAL A 131 25.76 -1.50 -15.43
CA VAL A 131 24.49 -1.64 -14.73
C VAL A 131 23.61 -0.39 -14.93
N GLN A 132 24.21 0.80 -14.85
CA GLN A 132 23.48 2.06 -15.06
C GLN A 132 22.94 2.16 -16.49
N GLU A 133 23.76 1.84 -17.49
CA GLU A 133 23.36 1.83 -18.91
C GLU A 133 22.26 0.80 -19.16
N PHE A 134 22.35 -0.39 -18.58
CA PHE A 134 21.31 -1.42 -18.64
C PHE A 134 19.99 -0.91 -18.07
N ASN A 135 20.01 -0.34 -16.86
CA ASN A 135 18.80 0.17 -16.20
C ASN A 135 18.15 1.30 -17.00
N VAL A 136 18.94 2.26 -17.49
CA VAL A 136 18.45 3.38 -18.32
C VAL A 136 17.81 2.84 -19.60
N THR A 137 18.48 1.93 -20.30
CA THR A 137 17.96 1.32 -21.53
C THR A 137 16.64 0.58 -21.28
N HIS A 138 16.58 -0.21 -20.21
CA HIS A 138 15.38 -0.96 -19.85
C HIS A 138 14.20 -0.03 -19.53
N LEU A 139 14.43 1.01 -18.72
CA LEU A 139 13.39 1.99 -18.37
C LEU A 139 12.93 2.79 -19.59
N GLN A 140 13.83 3.15 -20.51
CA GLN A 140 13.48 3.82 -21.77
C GLN A 140 12.60 2.93 -22.67
N GLN A 141 12.90 1.64 -22.77
CA GLN A 141 12.08 0.68 -23.53
C GLN A 141 10.67 0.54 -22.92
N LEU A 142 10.60 0.40 -21.59
CA LEU A 142 9.32 0.37 -20.88
C LEU A 142 8.54 1.67 -21.09
N TRP A 143 9.20 2.82 -20.96
CA TRP A 143 8.57 4.13 -21.19
C TRP A 143 8.00 4.22 -22.60
N ALA A 144 8.78 3.88 -23.63
CA ALA A 144 8.32 3.95 -25.03
C ALA A 144 7.08 3.07 -25.25
N ASN A 145 7.06 1.86 -24.70
CA ASN A 145 5.92 0.95 -24.79
C ASN A 145 4.65 1.53 -24.14
N HIS A 146 4.77 2.05 -22.92
CA HIS A 146 3.64 2.63 -22.18
C HIS A 146 3.18 3.97 -22.78
N ALA A 147 4.10 4.78 -23.30
CA ALA A 147 3.78 6.02 -24.00
C ALA A 147 2.94 5.76 -25.25
N VAL A 148 3.33 4.80 -26.08
CA VAL A 148 2.54 4.40 -27.27
C VAL A 148 1.15 3.91 -26.86
N LYS A 149 1.06 3.00 -25.88
CA LYS A 149 -0.23 2.48 -25.38
C LYS A 149 -1.14 3.59 -24.85
N THR A 150 -0.57 4.52 -24.08
CA THR A 150 -1.31 5.66 -23.51
C THR A 150 -1.82 6.57 -24.62
N HIS A 151 -0.97 6.88 -25.60
CA HIS A 151 -1.34 7.72 -26.74
C HIS A 151 -2.41 7.07 -27.63
N MET A 152 -2.32 5.75 -27.87
CA MET A 152 -3.37 5.00 -28.57
C MET A 152 -4.72 5.14 -27.89
N LEU A 153 -4.78 5.00 -26.55
CA LEU A 153 -6.02 5.16 -25.79
C LEU A 153 -6.55 6.59 -25.85
N TYR A 154 -5.67 7.58 -25.75
CA TYR A 154 -6.04 8.99 -25.85
C TYR A 154 -6.66 9.31 -27.23
N ASN A 155 -6.05 8.84 -28.31
CA ASN A 155 -6.59 9.01 -29.66
C ASN A 155 -7.92 8.28 -29.84
N MET A 156 -8.08 7.07 -29.27
CA MET A 156 -9.36 6.35 -29.29
C MET A 156 -10.46 7.14 -28.57
N LEU A 157 -10.17 7.72 -27.40
CA LEU A 157 -11.11 8.54 -26.65
C LEU A 157 -11.50 9.81 -27.43
N GLN A 158 -10.52 10.51 -28.02
CA GLN A 158 -10.78 11.65 -28.91
C GLN A 158 -11.59 11.27 -30.15
N GLY A 159 -11.45 10.06 -30.67
CA GLY A 159 -12.29 9.54 -31.75
C GLY A 159 -13.76 9.42 -31.32
N LEU A 160 -14.01 9.00 -30.08
CA LEU A 160 -15.37 8.86 -29.53
C LEU A 160 -16.07 10.21 -29.30
N ASP A 161 -15.31 11.29 -29.11
CA ASP A 161 -15.85 12.65 -28.93
C ASP A 161 -16.71 13.15 -30.09
N SER A 162 -16.51 12.58 -31.29
CA SER A 162 -17.28 12.91 -32.49
C SER A 162 -18.61 12.16 -32.59
N ALA A 163 -18.88 11.20 -31.70
CA ALA A 163 -20.12 10.45 -31.71
C ALA A 163 -21.31 11.37 -31.39
N VAL A 164 -22.37 11.25 -32.20
CA VAL A 164 -23.64 11.97 -31.97
C VAL A 164 -24.58 11.05 -31.23
N ILE A 165 -25.08 11.49 -30.07
CA ILE A 165 -26.01 10.71 -29.25
C ILE A 165 -27.34 11.45 -29.08
N PRO A 166 -28.47 10.73 -29.03
CA PRO A 166 -29.75 11.32 -28.66
C PRO A 166 -29.78 11.64 -27.17
N THR A 167 -30.24 12.84 -26.82
CA THR A 167 -30.49 13.23 -25.43
C THR A 167 -32.00 13.24 -25.18
N GLY A 168 -32.51 12.38 -24.29
CA GLY A 168 -33.90 12.49 -23.84
C GLY A 168 -34.50 11.28 -23.09
N THR A 169 -34.58 11.40 -21.77
CA THR A 169 -35.72 10.88 -20.97
C THR A 169 -36.70 12.04 -20.74
N GLY A 170 -37.55 12.36 -21.72
CA GLY A 170 -38.51 13.48 -21.62
C GLY A 170 -39.16 13.86 -22.96
N PRO A 171 -40.03 14.90 -23.01
CA PRO A 171 -40.79 15.30 -24.20
C PRO A 171 -39.95 15.98 -25.31
N GLU A 172 -38.67 16.29 -25.07
CA GLU A 172 -37.71 16.73 -26.10
C GLU A 172 -36.92 15.54 -26.67
N LYS A 173 -37.57 14.65 -27.44
CA LYS A 173 -36.97 13.37 -27.88
C LYS A 173 -35.94 13.45 -29.03
N ASP A 174 -35.73 14.61 -29.64
CA ASP A 174 -34.96 14.72 -30.89
C ASP A 174 -33.69 15.58 -30.79
N ARG A 175 -33.30 16.02 -29.59
CA ARG A 175 -32.06 16.78 -29.44
C ARG A 175 -30.85 15.84 -29.50
N MET A 176 -30.13 15.90 -30.61
CA MET A 176 -28.84 15.26 -30.77
C MET A 176 -27.72 16.14 -30.20
N VAL A 177 -26.78 15.54 -29.47
CA VAL A 177 -25.62 16.23 -28.88
C VAL A 177 -24.35 15.43 -29.19
N LEU A 178 -23.24 16.14 -29.41
CA LEU A 178 -21.92 15.53 -29.57
C LEU A 178 -21.41 15.00 -28.24
N TRP A 179 -20.78 13.83 -28.24
CA TRP A 179 -20.26 13.20 -27.02
C TRP A 179 -19.33 14.13 -26.23
N ARG A 180 -18.45 14.89 -26.90
CA ARG A 180 -17.55 15.87 -26.28
C ARG A 180 -18.25 16.96 -25.46
N GLU A 181 -19.53 17.22 -25.73
CA GLU A 181 -20.34 18.25 -25.06
C GLU A 181 -21.09 17.71 -23.83
N VAL A 182 -21.10 16.38 -23.66
CA VAL A 182 -21.70 15.71 -22.51
C VAL A 182 -20.84 15.96 -21.27
N LYS A 183 -21.50 16.35 -20.16
CA LYS A 183 -20.85 16.54 -18.86
C LYS A 183 -21.19 15.41 -17.89
N PRO A 184 -20.25 14.96 -17.04
CA PRO A 184 -18.83 15.36 -17.00
C PRO A 184 -18.00 14.72 -18.13
N PRO A 185 -16.88 15.35 -18.57
CA PRO A 185 -16.01 14.82 -19.62
C PRO A 185 -15.21 13.57 -19.17
N VAL A 186 -15.06 13.38 -17.86
CA VAL A 186 -14.46 12.19 -17.25
C VAL A 186 -15.53 11.46 -16.47
N HIS A 187 -15.72 10.18 -16.81
CA HIS A 187 -16.78 9.38 -16.19
C HIS A 187 -16.31 8.61 -14.95
N ASN A 188 -15.17 7.89 -15.01
CA ASN A 188 -14.80 6.97 -13.92
C ASN A 188 -13.31 6.59 -13.85
N GLN A 189 -12.37 7.50 -14.11
CA GLN A 189 -10.93 7.17 -14.00
C GLN A 189 -10.54 6.68 -12.59
N VAL A 190 -11.13 7.29 -11.55
CA VAL A 190 -10.77 6.99 -10.15
C VAL A 190 -11.13 5.55 -9.73
N SER A 191 -12.06 4.85 -10.42
CA SER A 191 -12.33 3.44 -10.07
C SER A 191 -11.15 2.52 -10.27
N SER A 192 -10.22 2.85 -11.17
CA SER A 192 -9.05 2.02 -11.43
C SER A 192 -7.99 2.13 -10.32
N PHE A 193 -8.14 3.08 -9.39
CA PHE A 193 -7.15 3.35 -8.33
C PHE A 193 -7.58 2.88 -6.92
N ILE A 194 -8.77 2.31 -6.77
CA ILE A 194 -9.29 1.82 -5.48
C ILE A 194 -9.62 0.33 -5.58
N GLU A 195 -9.26 -0.44 -4.56
CA GLU A 195 -9.61 -1.87 -4.49
C GLU A 195 -11.09 -2.13 -4.21
N GLY A 196 -11.58 -3.24 -4.75
CA GLY A 196 -12.89 -3.79 -4.40
C GLY A 196 -14.09 -3.07 -5.03
N VAL A 197 -15.28 -3.46 -4.57
CA VAL A 197 -16.55 -2.97 -5.13
C VAL A 197 -16.99 -1.69 -4.43
N LYS A 198 -17.27 -0.65 -5.22
CA LYS A 198 -17.81 0.61 -4.69
C LYS A 198 -19.29 0.44 -4.30
N ALA A 199 -19.65 0.91 -3.11
CA ALA A 199 -21.04 1.03 -2.71
C ALA A 199 -21.76 2.05 -3.60
N ARG A 200 -23.02 1.78 -3.96
CA ARG A 200 -23.84 2.68 -4.79
C ARG A 200 -24.06 4.05 -4.15
N THR A 201 -24.17 4.08 -2.83
CA THR A 201 -24.35 5.30 -2.04
C THR A 201 -23.16 5.46 -1.11
N TYR A 202 -22.58 6.64 -1.13
CA TYR A 202 -21.47 6.96 -0.24
C TYR A 202 -21.95 7.13 1.21
N LYS A 203 -21.20 6.58 2.16
CA LYS A 203 -21.36 6.81 3.60
C LYS A 203 -20.07 7.43 4.15
N PRO A 204 -20.12 8.53 4.91
CA PRO A 204 -18.95 9.10 5.56
C PRO A 204 -18.24 8.10 6.46
N LEU A 205 -16.90 8.15 6.50
CA LEU A 205 -16.02 7.18 7.15
C LEU A 205 -16.37 6.94 8.62
N LEU A 206 -16.56 8.00 9.40
CA LEU A 206 -16.85 7.89 10.83
C LEU A 206 -18.21 7.24 11.13
N ALA A 207 -19.13 7.23 10.15
CA ALA A 207 -20.45 6.60 10.27
C ALA A 207 -20.46 5.13 9.82
N ARG A 208 -19.34 4.60 9.29
CA ARG A 208 -19.25 3.22 8.81
C ARG A 208 -19.06 2.23 9.97
N PRO A 209 -19.35 0.93 9.75
CA PRO A 209 -18.91 -0.12 10.65
C PRO A 209 -17.42 0.00 10.93
N LYS A 210 -17.04 -0.17 12.19
CA LYS A 210 -15.65 -0.12 12.65
C LYS A 210 -15.14 -1.54 12.88
N CYS A 211 -13.86 -1.77 12.60
CA CYS A 211 -13.19 -3.04 12.89
C CYS A 211 -13.07 -3.25 14.41
N GLU A 212 -12.69 -4.48 14.79
CA GLU A 212 -12.28 -4.77 16.17
C GLU A 212 -11.13 -3.86 16.61
N GLY A 213 -11.14 -3.49 17.90
CA GLY A 213 -10.08 -2.66 18.50
C GLY A 213 -8.74 -3.38 18.54
N LEU A 214 -7.66 -2.61 18.68
CA LEU A 214 -6.30 -3.13 18.74
C LEU A 214 -6.13 -4.07 19.93
N GLU A 215 -6.63 -3.66 21.10
CA GLU A 215 -6.52 -4.36 22.37
C GLU A 215 -7.23 -5.71 22.31
N SER A 216 -8.40 -5.76 21.66
CA SER A 216 -9.12 -7.02 21.42
C SER A 216 -8.33 -7.98 20.53
N ARG A 217 -7.66 -7.46 19.48
CA ARG A 217 -6.83 -8.27 18.59
C ARG A 217 -5.57 -8.78 19.29
N ILE A 218 -4.89 -7.94 20.08
CA ILE A 218 -3.73 -8.36 20.88
C ILE A 218 -4.14 -9.50 21.82
N ASN A 219 -5.22 -9.31 22.59
CA ASN A 219 -5.73 -10.33 23.50
C ASN A 219 -6.07 -11.66 22.80
N HIS A 220 -6.62 -11.60 21.58
CA HIS A 220 -6.89 -12.79 20.78
C HIS A 220 -5.62 -13.59 20.46
N PHE A 221 -4.54 -12.93 20.04
CA PHE A 221 -3.30 -13.59 19.67
C PHE A 221 -2.43 -14.01 20.86
N VAL A 222 -2.48 -13.25 21.96
CA VAL A 222 -1.86 -13.63 23.25
C VAL A 222 -2.48 -14.90 23.80
N ARG A 223 -3.83 -15.00 23.83
CA ARG A 223 -4.54 -16.22 24.28
C ARG A 223 -4.20 -17.45 23.44
N ARG A 224 -3.76 -17.26 22.19
CA ARG A 224 -3.32 -18.32 21.28
C ARG A 224 -1.81 -18.61 21.36
N GLY A 225 -1.09 -17.97 22.29
CA GLY A 225 0.35 -18.16 22.49
C GLY A 225 1.20 -17.72 21.31
N ARG A 226 0.69 -16.86 20.41
CA ARG A 226 1.43 -16.40 19.22
C ARG A 226 2.25 -15.13 19.47
N ILE A 227 1.97 -14.42 20.55
CA ILE A 227 2.61 -13.13 20.90
C ILE A 227 2.67 -13.02 22.41
N GLU A 228 3.76 -12.46 22.94
CA GLU A 228 3.90 -12.07 24.34
C GLU A 228 3.43 -10.62 24.54
N LEU A 229 2.76 -10.33 25.67
CA LEU A 229 2.35 -8.95 25.98
C LEU A 229 3.60 -8.05 26.06
N PRO A 230 3.59 -6.85 25.44
CA PRO A 230 4.64 -5.87 25.68
C PRO A 230 4.68 -5.56 27.19
N HIS A 231 5.74 -5.98 27.87
CA HIS A 231 5.97 -5.62 29.27
C HIS A 231 6.04 -4.09 29.38
N CYS A 232 5.09 -3.47 30.09
CA CYS A 232 5.33 -2.19 30.74
C CYS A 232 6.53 -2.37 31.65
N ARG A 233 7.69 -1.80 31.28
CA ARG A 233 8.85 -1.74 32.17
C ARG A 233 8.56 -0.71 33.27
N GLU A 234 7.79 -1.11 34.25
CA GLU A 234 7.84 -0.48 35.57
C GLU A 234 9.00 -1.11 36.33
N LYS A 235 9.92 -0.26 36.77
CA LYS A 235 11.04 -0.62 37.62
C LYS A 235 10.47 -0.97 39.00
N GLU A 236 10.54 -2.24 39.40
CA GLU A 236 10.58 -2.57 40.81
C GLU A 236 11.75 -3.52 41.10
N THR A 237 12.58 -3.02 42.00
CA THR A 237 13.75 -3.63 42.63
C THR A 237 13.37 -4.88 43.41
N GLY A 238 14.24 -5.89 43.39
CA GLY A 238 13.93 -7.25 43.81
C GLY A 238 13.80 -7.51 45.31
N ALA A 239 13.34 -8.72 45.62
CA ALA A 239 13.83 -9.57 46.70
C ALA A 239 13.21 -10.98 46.57
N ASP A 240 14.03 -11.96 46.93
CA ASP A 240 13.88 -13.41 46.85
C ASP A 240 12.58 -14.00 47.42
N LYS A 241 12.18 -15.18 46.91
CA LYS A 241 12.09 -16.42 47.72
C LYS A 241 11.82 -17.70 46.90
N GLU A 242 12.54 -18.72 47.35
CA GLU A 242 12.69 -20.10 46.89
C GLU A 242 11.52 -21.04 47.27
N GLU A 243 11.51 -22.19 46.58
CA GLU A 243 10.96 -23.52 46.93
C GLU A 243 9.44 -23.77 47.02
N HIS A 244 8.96 -24.69 46.16
CA HIS A 244 8.77 -26.09 46.59
C HIS A 244 8.52 -27.04 45.39
N LEU A 245 9.32 -28.11 45.34
CA LEU A 245 9.07 -29.34 44.59
C LEU A 245 8.07 -30.19 45.39
N GLU A 246 7.11 -30.88 44.74
CA GLU A 246 6.79 -32.27 45.10
C GLU A 246 5.97 -33.01 44.03
N THR A 247 6.19 -34.32 44.05
CA THR A 247 6.04 -35.33 42.99
C THR A 247 4.69 -36.05 43.08
N LYS A 248 4.15 -36.56 41.96
CA LYS A 248 3.52 -37.90 41.95
C LYS A 248 3.41 -38.52 40.55
N ARG A 249 4.05 -39.68 40.40
CA ARG A 249 3.96 -40.63 39.28
C ARG A 249 2.72 -41.51 39.42
N GLY A 250 2.21 -41.99 38.28
CA GLY A 250 1.39 -43.19 38.16
C GLY A 250 1.39 -43.70 36.70
N HIS A 251 2.10 -44.81 36.45
CA HIS A 251 1.95 -45.73 35.30
C HIS A 251 0.61 -46.50 35.45
N SER A 252 -0.03 -47.11 34.45
CA SER A 252 0.48 -48.10 33.47
C SER A 252 -0.53 -48.42 32.34
N ASP A 253 0.00 -48.77 31.16
CA ASP A 253 -0.40 -49.85 30.20
C ASP A 253 -1.81 -49.89 29.57
N SER A 254 -2.06 -50.23 28.29
CA SER A 254 -1.27 -50.83 27.19
C SER A 254 -2.08 -50.84 25.86
N ALA A 255 -1.40 -51.15 24.75
CA ALA A 255 -1.87 -51.85 23.52
C ALA A 255 -2.15 -51.05 22.21
N GLU A 256 -1.11 -51.00 21.37
CA GLU A 256 -0.99 -51.26 19.91
C GLU A 256 -2.20 -51.18 18.96
N LYS A 257 -2.05 -50.41 17.86
CA LYS A 257 -1.96 -50.96 16.48
C LYS A 257 -1.52 -49.93 15.42
N ASP A 258 -0.84 -50.50 14.41
CA ASP A 258 -0.09 -49.94 13.27
C ASP A 258 -0.80 -48.92 12.35
N SER A 259 -0.04 -48.01 11.72
CA SER A 259 0.35 -48.12 10.29
C SER A 259 1.00 -46.85 9.70
N GLU A 260 2.14 -47.09 9.03
CA GLU A 260 2.70 -46.44 7.83
C GLU A 260 3.31 -45.01 7.85
N VAL A 261 4.65 -44.99 7.69
CA VAL A 261 5.45 -43.92 7.06
C VAL A 261 6.27 -44.58 5.93
N PRO A 262 6.39 -43.92 4.78
CA PRO A 262 7.72 -43.58 4.26
C PRO A 262 7.70 -42.15 3.67
N GLY A 263 8.77 -41.37 3.58
CA GLY A 263 10.20 -41.59 3.68
C GLY A 263 10.87 -40.29 3.17
N GLN A 264 12.05 -40.00 3.70
CA GLN A 264 12.87 -38.82 3.39
C GLN A 264 13.31 -38.75 1.92
N ALA A 265 13.53 -37.53 1.42
CA ALA A 265 14.64 -37.26 0.51
C ALA A 265 15.15 -35.82 0.68
N ALA A 266 16.36 -35.69 1.21
CA ALA A 266 17.22 -34.53 1.09
C ALA A 266 18.36 -34.86 0.12
N LYS A 267 18.73 -33.91 -0.77
CA LYS A 267 20.11 -33.54 -1.20
C LYS A 267 20.06 -32.69 -2.50
N ARG A 268 20.56 -31.44 -2.44
CA ARG A 268 21.79 -30.86 -3.05
C ARG A 268 21.67 -30.57 -4.57
N VAL A 269 22.29 -29.59 -5.21
CA VAL A 269 23.67 -29.05 -5.16
C VAL A 269 23.66 -27.66 -5.85
N CYS A 270 24.38 -26.68 -5.31
CA CYS A 270 24.80 -25.46 -6.01
C CYS A 270 26.01 -25.78 -6.92
N VAL A 271 25.99 -25.34 -8.17
CA VAL A 271 27.13 -25.46 -9.08
C VAL A 271 27.69 -24.06 -9.35
N ASP A 272 28.87 -23.80 -8.79
CA ASP A 272 29.74 -22.71 -9.19
C ASP A 272 30.26 -22.96 -10.62
N THR A 273 30.26 -21.93 -11.45
CA THR A 273 30.94 -21.94 -12.75
C THR A 273 32.08 -20.94 -12.73
N GLU A 274 33.30 -21.45 -12.53
CA GLU A 274 34.54 -20.76 -12.86
C GLU A 274 34.72 -20.74 -14.39
N SER A 275 34.74 -19.55 -15.00
CA SER A 275 35.13 -19.38 -16.40
C SER A 275 36.65 -19.20 -16.50
N LYS A 276 37.35 -20.22 -17.01
CA LYS A 276 38.76 -20.13 -17.40
C LYS A 276 38.92 -19.33 -18.69
N SER A 277 39.83 -18.36 -18.63
CA SER A 277 40.41 -17.62 -19.75
C SER A 277 41.05 -18.56 -20.78
N SER A 278 40.71 -18.41 -22.06
CA SER A 278 41.46 -19.00 -23.18
C SER A 278 41.98 -17.90 -24.08
N LYS A 279 43.31 -17.71 -24.06
CA LYS A 279 44.06 -16.97 -25.07
C LYS A 279 43.91 -17.69 -26.42
N ARG A 280 43.65 -16.94 -27.48
CA ARG A 280 44.02 -17.36 -28.84
C ARG A 280 44.78 -16.24 -29.52
N ASP A 281 46.02 -16.57 -29.84
CA ASP A 281 46.86 -15.92 -30.82
C ASP A 281 46.21 -16.00 -32.21
N LEU A 282 46.33 -14.93 -32.99
CA LEU A 282 46.42 -15.01 -34.44
C LEU A 282 47.32 -13.89 -34.96
N ALA A 283 48.51 -14.29 -35.39
CA ALA A 283 49.30 -13.60 -36.39
C ALA A 283 48.77 -14.00 -37.78
N THR A 284 48.46 -13.04 -38.63
CA THR A 284 49.03 -12.78 -39.98
C THR A 284 48.44 -11.47 -40.48
#